data_AF-A0A7Z9G453-F1
#
_entry.id   AF-A0A7Z9G453-F1
#
_cell.length_a   1.000
_cell.length_b   1.000
_cell.length_c   1.000
_cell.angle_alpha   90.00
_cell.angle_beta   90.00
_cell.angle_gamma   90.00
#
_symmetry.space_group_name_H-M   'P 1'
#
loop_
_entity.id
_entity.type
_entity.pdbx_description
1 polymer ?
#
loop_
_entity_poly.entity_id
_entity_poly.type
_entity_poly.pdbx_seq_one_letter_code
_entity_poly.pdbx_strand_id
1 'polypeptide(L)'
;MVKHPRQKRSEHIIIMVWDGMRPDLVSCKNTPNLLKFAQSGVTFADNHSCFPTLTRLNSASISTGAYPTTHGLMGNNILVTELAPYRGISTGDYHNLLAFNQVTNHQLLTTDSIAHIVAKSGGTVATATSCSTGAAFLLNHQQDGLIVNHSYVLPESSSIIKQFGSAPEADCPNIGRNTYAIDVLTKYILPEIKPNLTYVWLSDPDYTQHHYGLGSVKNMEAIRHMDDNLGRILSTVKSLTMETDIFVLSDHGFVTHEQPVKITQKLVEAGLKTSEKSTDVICVDTHIYVEDNDADRIHQIVRFLQGETWCGPIFTRHSESSDQKYGHADGTLSLQLIGNDHPRAGDILYAYDWSCQTNANGIRGTSTGG
;
A
#
# COMPACT_ATOMS: atom_id res chain seq x y z
N MET A 1 -26.93 30.56 -12.94
CA MET A 1 -25.88 29.54 -13.11
C MET A 1 -24.56 30.24 -13.35
N VAL A 2 -23.65 30.23 -12.37
CA VAL A 2 -22.27 30.63 -12.60
C VAL A 2 -21.66 29.54 -13.49
N LYS A 3 -21.46 29.84 -14.77
CA LYS A 3 -20.69 28.96 -15.66
C LYS A 3 -19.24 29.06 -15.20
N HIS A 4 -18.77 28.10 -14.42
CA HIS A 4 -17.34 27.93 -14.24
C HIS A 4 -16.72 27.76 -15.62
N PRO A 5 -15.69 28.55 -15.99
CA PRO A 5 -14.96 28.31 -17.22
C PRO A 5 -14.52 26.84 -17.22
N ARG A 6 -14.76 26.12 -18.32
CA ARG A 6 -14.27 24.74 -18.47
C ARG A 6 -12.77 24.79 -18.23
N GLN A 7 -12.32 24.25 -17.10
CA GLN A 7 -10.90 24.02 -16.85
C GLN A 7 -10.35 23.26 -18.05
N LYS A 8 -9.23 23.73 -18.61
CA LYS A 8 -8.52 23.02 -19.66
C LYS A 8 -8.19 21.64 -19.09
N ARG A 9 -8.60 20.56 -19.78
CA ARG A 9 -8.34 19.20 -19.31
C ARG A 9 -6.83 18.98 -19.32
N SER A 10 -6.30 18.46 -18.23
CA SER A 10 -4.89 18.12 -18.12
C SER A 10 -4.52 17.07 -19.14
N GLU A 11 -3.39 17.29 -19.80
CA GLU A 11 -2.86 16.39 -20.83
C GLU A 11 -2.11 15.22 -20.17
N HIS A 12 -1.67 15.42 -18.92
CA HIS A 12 -0.90 14.47 -18.13
C HIS A 12 -1.24 14.56 -16.64
N ILE A 13 -1.38 13.41 -15.99
CA ILE A 13 -1.52 13.27 -14.54
C ILE A 13 -0.34 12.48 -13.99
N ILE A 14 0.32 13.00 -12.95
CA ILE A 14 1.36 12.31 -12.19
C ILE A 14 0.80 12.00 -10.79
N ILE A 15 0.87 10.74 -10.38
CA ILE A 15 0.51 10.27 -9.04
C ILE A 15 1.80 9.82 -8.35
N MET A 16 2.29 10.63 -7.41
CA MET A 16 3.49 10.37 -6.62
C MET A 16 3.11 9.86 -5.23
N VAL A 17 3.64 8.70 -4.86
CA VAL A 17 3.47 8.07 -3.55
C VAL A 17 4.80 8.05 -2.81
N TRP A 18 4.79 8.59 -1.60
CA TRP A 18 5.87 8.45 -0.63
C TRP A 18 5.43 7.38 0.37
N ASP A 19 6.05 6.21 0.30
CA ASP A 19 5.64 5.03 1.08
C ASP A 19 5.76 5.34 2.59
N GLY A 20 4.69 5.15 3.36
CA GLY A 20 4.71 5.31 4.82
C GLY A 20 5.00 6.73 5.33
N MET A 21 4.73 7.78 4.56
CA MET A 21 4.94 9.17 4.94
C MET A 21 3.81 9.70 5.83
N ARG A 22 4.13 10.04 7.08
CA ARG A 22 3.19 10.69 7.98
C ARG A 22 3.02 12.19 7.69
N PRO A 23 1.78 12.74 7.82
CA PRO A 23 1.54 14.16 7.60
C PRO A 23 2.23 15.07 8.64
N ASP A 24 2.44 14.61 9.87
CA ASP A 24 3.08 15.39 10.94
C ASP A 24 4.61 15.50 10.81
N LEU A 25 5.22 14.80 9.84
CA LEU A 25 6.65 14.93 9.52
C LEU A 25 6.92 15.97 8.42
N VAL A 26 5.87 16.51 7.80
CA VAL A 26 5.96 17.60 6.83
C VAL A 26 6.37 18.89 7.57
N SER A 27 7.47 19.51 7.13
CA SER A 27 8.03 20.68 7.80
C SER A 27 8.88 21.55 6.87
N CYS A 28 9.03 22.84 7.17
CA CYS A 28 9.85 23.75 6.35
C CYS A 28 11.32 23.30 6.21
N LYS A 29 11.83 22.59 7.21
CA LYS A 29 13.20 22.08 7.22
C LYS A 29 13.37 20.88 6.28
N ASN A 30 12.48 19.91 6.38
CA ASN A 30 12.68 18.60 5.75
C ASN A 30 11.93 18.48 4.41
N THR A 31 10.81 19.17 4.23
CA THR A 31 9.96 19.06 3.04
C THR A 31 9.56 20.43 2.43
N PRO A 32 10.50 21.34 2.15
CA PRO A 32 10.16 22.66 1.60
C PRO A 32 9.54 22.62 0.20
N ASN A 33 9.92 21.68 -0.68
CA ASN A 33 9.31 21.59 -2.01
C ASN A 33 7.84 21.14 -1.91
N LEU A 34 7.56 20.15 -1.07
CA LEU A 34 6.19 19.69 -0.80
C LEU A 34 5.33 20.80 -0.20
N LEU A 35 5.85 21.55 0.78
CA LEU A 35 5.13 22.67 1.38
C LEU A 35 4.83 23.78 0.38
N LYS A 36 5.81 24.14 -0.44
CA LYS A 36 5.62 25.14 -1.50
C LYS A 36 4.59 24.66 -2.53
N PHE A 37 4.64 23.38 -2.90
CA PHE A 37 3.67 22.77 -3.80
C PHE A 37 2.25 22.83 -3.22
N ALA A 38 2.08 22.43 -1.95
CA ALA A 38 0.81 22.46 -1.24
C ALA A 38 0.23 23.89 -1.12
N GLN A 39 1.08 24.89 -0.85
CA GLN A 39 0.66 26.31 -0.80
C GLN A 39 0.13 26.85 -2.13
N SER A 40 0.55 26.26 -3.25
CA SER A 40 0.09 26.62 -4.59
C SER A 40 -1.00 25.70 -5.16
N GLY A 41 -1.42 24.69 -4.39
CA GLY A 41 -2.32 23.63 -4.84
C GLY A 41 -3.51 23.43 -3.90
N VAL A 42 -4.01 22.19 -3.85
CA VAL A 42 -5.11 21.77 -2.98
C VAL A 42 -4.60 20.71 -2.03
N THR A 43 -4.88 20.88 -0.73
CA THR A 43 -4.59 19.88 0.29
C THR A 43 -5.89 19.25 0.78
N PHE A 44 -6.02 17.93 0.60
CA PHE A 44 -7.11 17.16 1.17
C PHE A 44 -6.78 16.83 2.62
N ALA A 45 -7.34 17.59 3.57
CA ALA A 45 -7.00 17.47 4.99
C ALA A 45 -7.67 16.27 5.70
N ASP A 46 -8.75 15.74 5.11
CA ASP A 46 -9.56 14.65 5.66
C ASP A 46 -9.48 13.44 4.73
N ASN A 47 -8.35 12.75 4.76
CA ASN A 47 -8.10 11.54 3.99
C ASN A 47 -7.53 10.45 4.89
N HIS A 48 -7.85 9.20 4.57
CA HIS A 48 -7.42 8.02 5.33
C HIS A 48 -7.03 6.91 4.35
N SER A 49 -6.02 6.13 4.72
CA SER A 49 -5.69 4.89 4.01
C SER A 49 -6.78 3.85 4.19
N CYS A 50 -6.82 2.87 3.29
CA CYS A 50 -7.66 1.70 3.46
C CYS A 50 -7.17 0.86 4.64
N PHE A 51 -8.08 0.13 5.27
CA PHE A 51 -7.78 -0.67 6.46
C PHE A 51 -7.80 -2.19 6.14
N PRO A 52 -6.82 -2.97 6.60
CA PRO A 52 -5.63 -2.57 7.36
C PRO A 52 -4.66 -1.73 6.51
N THR A 53 -3.92 -0.84 7.17
CA THR A 53 -3.10 0.20 6.52
C THR A 53 -1.77 -0.34 6.00
N LEU A 54 -1.84 -1.28 5.06
CA LEU A 54 -0.71 -2.00 4.50
C LEU A 54 -0.38 -1.53 3.08
N THR A 55 0.90 -1.48 2.72
CA THR A 55 1.36 -1.03 1.40
C THR A 55 0.65 -1.73 0.25
N ARG A 56 0.64 -3.07 0.19
CA ARG A 56 0.14 -3.79 -1.00
C ARG A 56 -1.37 -3.65 -1.15
N LEU A 57 -2.11 -3.68 -0.05
CA LEU A 57 -3.54 -3.38 -0.02
C LEU A 57 -3.80 -1.97 -0.57
N ASN A 58 -3.10 -0.96 -0.05
CA ASN A 58 -3.27 0.42 -0.51
C ASN A 58 -2.74 0.64 -1.93
N SER A 59 -1.74 -0.11 -2.42
CA SER A 59 -1.32 -0.08 -3.83
C SER A 59 -2.47 -0.50 -4.76
N ALA A 60 -3.23 -1.53 -4.39
CA ALA A 60 -4.42 -1.93 -5.14
C ALA A 60 -5.55 -0.88 -5.05
N SER A 61 -5.77 -0.28 -3.88
CA SER A 61 -6.77 0.77 -3.71
C SER A 61 -6.42 2.04 -4.50
N ILE A 62 -5.16 2.47 -4.50
CA ILE A 62 -4.66 3.59 -5.31
C ILE A 62 -4.77 3.27 -6.80
N SER A 63 -4.45 2.03 -7.19
CA SER A 63 -4.53 1.57 -8.58
C SER A 63 -5.97 1.54 -9.12
N THR A 64 -6.97 1.27 -8.26
CA THR A 64 -8.36 1.03 -8.69
C THR A 64 -9.34 2.13 -8.29
N GLY A 65 -8.99 2.95 -7.30
CA GLY A 65 -9.92 3.88 -6.65
C GLY A 65 -10.98 3.19 -5.79
N ALA A 66 -10.77 1.93 -5.41
CA ALA A 66 -11.76 1.12 -4.68
C ALA A 66 -11.21 0.57 -3.35
N TYR A 67 -12.11 0.18 -2.44
CA TYR A 67 -11.77 -0.50 -1.19
C TYR A 67 -11.46 -2.00 -1.42
N PRO A 68 -10.81 -2.67 -0.46
CA PRO A 68 -10.53 -4.12 -0.52
C PRO A 68 -11.74 -4.99 -0.82
N THR A 69 -12.91 -4.60 -0.32
CA THR A 69 -14.21 -5.23 -0.62
C THR A 69 -14.48 -5.36 -2.11
N THR A 70 -13.97 -4.43 -2.91
CA THR A 70 -14.21 -4.37 -4.35
C THR A 70 -13.05 -4.95 -5.15
N HIS A 71 -11.79 -4.70 -4.75
CA HIS A 71 -10.62 -5.14 -5.54
C HIS A 71 -10.04 -6.49 -5.11
N GLY A 72 -10.39 -7.01 -3.93
CA GLY A 72 -10.07 -8.40 -3.57
C GLY A 72 -8.60 -8.67 -3.19
N LEU A 73 -7.83 -7.63 -2.86
CA LEU A 73 -6.45 -7.78 -2.35
C LEU A 73 -6.42 -7.41 -0.86
N MET A 74 -6.24 -8.42 0.00
CA MET A 74 -6.54 -8.32 1.44
C MET A 74 -5.38 -7.87 2.32
N GLY A 75 -4.13 -7.89 1.83
CA GLY A 75 -2.98 -7.55 2.66
C GLY A 75 -1.65 -7.68 1.98
N ASN A 76 -0.58 -7.58 2.78
CA ASN A 76 0.80 -7.79 2.33
C ASN A 76 1.08 -9.28 2.12
N ASN A 77 0.44 -10.13 2.90
CA ASN A 77 0.32 -11.55 2.63
C ASN A 77 -1.15 -11.89 2.41
N ILE A 78 -1.42 -12.82 1.50
CA ILE A 78 -2.78 -13.27 1.19
C ILE A 78 -2.86 -14.79 1.25
N LEU A 79 -4.02 -15.32 1.66
CA LEU A 79 -4.28 -16.76 1.59
C LEU A 79 -4.65 -17.13 0.14
N VAL A 80 -3.87 -18.05 -0.43
CA VAL A 80 -4.14 -18.67 -1.73
C VAL A 80 -3.83 -20.16 -1.59
N THR A 81 -4.84 -20.95 -1.24
CA THR A 81 -4.69 -22.35 -0.83
C THR A 81 -4.08 -23.24 -1.92
N GLU A 82 -4.29 -22.88 -3.19
CA GLU A 82 -3.73 -23.55 -4.38
C GLU A 82 -2.21 -23.37 -4.50
N LEU A 83 -1.67 -22.28 -3.93
CA LEU A 83 -0.23 -21.97 -3.96
C LEU A 83 0.45 -22.30 -2.62
N ALA A 84 -0.25 -22.10 -1.51
CA ALA A 84 0.24 -22.38 -0.17
C ALA A 84 -0.94 -22.80 0.76
N PRO A 85 -1.08 -24.09 1.09
CA PRO A 85 -2.31 -24.60 1.71
C PRO A 85 -2.55 -24.20 3.17
N TYR A 86 -1.51 -23.81 3.91
CA TYR A 86 -1.60 -23.52 5.36
C TYR A 86 -0.96 -22.18 5.75
N ARG A 87 -0.56 -21.34 4.78
CA ARG A 87 0.10 -20.06 5.05
C ARG A 87 -0.16 -19.05 3.95
N GLY A 88 0.03 -17.77 4.26
CA GLY A 88 -0.01 -16.71 3.27
C GLY A 88 1.17 -16.74 2.30
N ILE A 89 0.94 -16.21 1.10
CA ILE A 89 1.99 -15.86 0.14
C ILE A 89 2.20 -14.34 0.16
N SER A 90 3.45 -13.91 0.00
CA SER A 90 3.79 -12.48 -0.03
C SER A 90 3.36 -11.86 -1.36
N THR A 91 2.64 -10.76 -1.28
CA THR A 91 2.26 -9.91 -2.42
C THR A 91 3.34 -8.88 -2.76
N GLY A 92 4.45 -8.85 -2.01
CA GLY A 92 5.59 -7.97 -2.28
C GLY A 92 6.43 -8.42 -3.47
N ASP A 93 6.33 -9.69 -3.88
CA ASP A 93 6.97 -10.24 -5.08
C ASP A 93 5.93 -10.37 -6.21
N TYR A 94 6.20 -9.72 -7.34
CA TYR A 94 5.30 -9.76 -8.49
C TYR A 94 5.14 -11.16 -9.09
N HIS A 95 6.11 -12.08 -8.91
CA HIS A 95 5.96 -13.46 -9.39
C HIS A 95 4.84 -14.20 -8.64
N ASN A 96 4.69 -13.95 -7.33
CA ASN A 96 3.57 -14.48 -6.57
C ASN A 96 2.24 -13.89 -7.04
N LEU A 97 2.23 -12.60 -7.43
CA LEU A 97 1.04 -11.96 -7.99
C LEU A 97 0.67 -12.53 -9.36
N LEU A 98 1.65 -12.87 -10.20
CA LEU A 98 1.43 -13.55 -11.48
C LEU A 98 0.84 -14.95 -11.25
N ALA A 99 1.41 -15.73 -10.33
CA ALA A 99 0.88 -17.03 -9.96
C ALA A 99 -0.55 -16.92 -9.39
N PHE A 100 -0.79 -15.94 -8.53
CA PHE A 100 -2.12 -15.68 -7.98
C PHE A 100 -3.12 -15.28 -9.07
N ASN A 101 -2.72 -14.44 -10.02
CA ASN A 101 -3.54 -14.06 -11.17
C ASN A 101 -3.91 -15.29 -12.02
N GLN A 102 -2.99 -16.24 -12.19
CA GLN A 102 -3.25 -17.47 -12.94
C GLN A 102 -4.27 -18.38 -12.25
N VAL A 103 -4.09 -18.66 -10.96
CA VAL A 103 -5.01 -19.55 -10.22
C VAL A 103 -6.40 -18.94 -9.99
N THR A 104 -6.51 -17.60 -10.09
CA THR A 104 -7.79 -16.88 -10.01
C THR A 104 -8.42 -16.58 -11.37
N ASN A 105 -7.98 -17.24 -12.44
CA ASN A 105 -8.49 -17.02 -13.80
C ASN A 105 -8.45 -15.55 -14.23
N HIS A 106 -7.29 -14.92 -14.05
CA HIS A 106 -6.99 -13.52 -14.35
C HIS A 106 -7.76 -12.49 -13.51
N GLN A 107 -8.22 -12.88 -12.32
CA GLN A 107 -8.89 -12.00 -11.37
C GLN A 107 -7.99 -11.62 -10.19
N LEU A 108 -6.72 -11.28 -10.43
CA LEU A 108 -5.84 -10.76 -9.38
C LEU A 108 -6.53 -9.63 -8.59
N LEU A 109 -6.99 -8.61 -9.31
CA LEU A 109 -7.96 -7.64 -8.80
C LEU A 109 -9.31 -7.90 -9.45
N THR A 110 -10.39 -7.78 -8.69
CA THR A 110 -11.77 -8.02 -9.14
C THR A 110 -12.43 -6.77 -9.74
N THR A 111 -11.65 -5.71 -9.98
CA THR A 111 -12.08 -4.46 -10.59
C THR A 111 -10.98 -3.86 -11.45
N ASP A 112 -11.36 -3.02 -12.42
CA ASP A 112 -10.43 -2.40 -13.36
C ASP A 112 -9.53 -1.38 -12.64
N SER A 113 -8.24 -1.36 -12.98
CA SER A 113 -7.34 -0.29 -12.53
C SER A 113 -7.54 0.98 -13.38
N ILE A 114 -7.22 2.13 -12.80
CA ILE A 114 -7.17 3.42 -13.50
C ILE A 114 -6.22 3.32 -14.69
N ALA A 115 -5.09 2.64 -14.55
CA ALA A 115 -4.15 2.39 -15.66
C ALA A 115 -4.83 1.66 -16.82
N HIS A 116 -5.56 0.59 -16.53
CA HIS A 116 -6.29 -0.18 -17.53
C HIS A 116 -7.39 0.65 -18.21
N ILE A 117 -8.12 1.46 -17.43
CA ILE A 117 -9.15 2.37 -17.96
C ILE A 117 -8.55 3.42 -18.91
N VAL A 118 -7.41 4.01 -18.54
CA VAL A 118 -6.69 4.97 -19.38
C VAL A 118 -6.23 4.30 -20.69
N ALA A 119 -5.63 3.11 -20.60
CA ALA A 119 -5.15 2.38 -21.78
C ALA A 119 -6.30 1.96 -22.71
N LYS A 120 -7.40 1.42 -22.18
CA LYS A 120 -8.62 1.10 -22.94
C LYS A 120 -9.22 2.32 -23.66
N SER A 121 -9.00 3.52 -23.12
CA SER A 121 -9.45 4.78 -23.72
C SER A 121 -8.48 5.33 -24.79
N GLY A 122 -7.41 4.59 -25.11
CA GLY A 122 -6.36 4.99 -26.05
C GLY A 122 -5.28 5.90 -25.45
N GLY A 123 -5.28 6.08 -24.13
CA GLY A 123 -4.23 6.81 -23.42
C GLY A 123 -3.02 5.95 -23.10
N THR A 124 -1.93 6.59 -22.68
CA THR A 124 -0.67 5.92 -22.33
C THR A 124 -0.36 6.01 -20.85
N VAL A 125 0.20 4.94 -20.29
CA VAL A 125 0.54 4.82 -18.86
C VAL A 125 2.01 4.46 -18.71
N ALA A 126 2.68 5.09 -17.75
CA ALA A 126 4.03 4.70 -17.34
C ALA A 126 4.20 4.74 -15.81
N THR A 127 5.07 3.91 -15.27
CA THR A 127 5.39 3.83 -13.85
C THR A 127 6.91 3.87 -13.67
N ALA A 128 7.39 4.73 -12.77
CA ALA A 128 8.79 4.77 -12.34
C ALA A 128 8.84 4.57 -10.82
N THR A 129 9.52 3.51 -10.36
CA THR A 129 9.37 3.11 -8.95
C THR A 129 10.60 2.45 -8.36
N SER A 130 10.77 2.65 -7.05
CA SER A 130 11.73 1.97 -6.20
C SER A 130 11.07 1.13 -5.09
N CYS A 131 9.74 0.99 -5.10
CA CYS A 131 9.01 0.14 -4.16
C CYS A 131 9.13 -1.35 -4.51
N SER A 132 8.52 -2.21 -3.70
CA SER A 132 8.55 -3.65 -3.94
C SER A 132 8.02 -4.01 -5.33
N THR A 133 8.53 -5.10 -5.90
CA THR A 133 8.19 -5.51 -7.27
C THR A 133 6.68 -5.75 -7.42
N GLY A 134 6.04 -6.28 -6.38
CA GLY A 134 4.60 -6.50 -6.34
C GLY A 134 3.77 -5.21 -6.25
N ALA A 135 4.17 -4.23 -5.43
CA ALA A 135 3.50 -2.93 -5.37
C ALA A 135 3.55 -2.22 -6.73
N ALA A 136 4.72 -2.24 -7.38
CA ALA A 136 4.90 -1.73 -8.74
C ALA A 136 3.98 -2.42 -9.76
N PHE A 137 3.84 -3.74 -9.66
CA PHE A 137 3.00 -4.52 -10.57
C PHE A 137 1.51 -4.22 -10.38
N LEU A 138 1.03 -4.03 -9.15
CA LEU A 138 -0.38 -3.73 -8.86
C LEU A 138 -0.87 -2.42 -9.50
N LEU A 139 -0.01 -1.42 -9.65
CA LEU A 139 -0.32 -0.13 -10.28
C LEU A 139 -0.72 -0.27 -11.76
N ASN A 140 -0.25 -1.33 -12.43
CA ASN A 140 -0.60 -1.64 -13.81
C ASN A 140 -0.55 -3.15 -14.08
N HIS A 141 -1.34 -3.93 -13.33
CA HIS A 141 -1.27 -5.40 -13.34
C HIS A 141 -1.72 -6.05 -14.65
N GLN A 142 -2.50 -5.33 -15.47
CA GLN A 142 -2.87 -5.72 -16.82
C GLN A 142 -1.73 -5.52 -17.83
N GLN A 143 -0.66 -4.83 -17.43
CA GLN A 143 0.56 -4.59 -18.22
C GLN A 143 0.30 -3.75 -19.50
N ASP A 144 -0.69 -2.85 -19.47
CA ASP A 144 -1.06 -2.01 -20.61
C ASP A 144 -0.17 -0.75 -20.77
N GLY A 145 1.02 -0.76 -20.20
CA GLY A 145 1.89 0.41 -20.12
C GLY A 145 3.29 0.05 -19.62
N LEU A 146 4.16 1.06 -19.55
CA LEU A 146 5.54 0.85 -19.09
C LEU A 146 5.60 0.81 -17.56
N ILE A 147 6.28 -0.18 -16.99
CA ILE A 147 6.70 -0.21 -15.59
C ILE A 147 8.22 -0.29 -15.57
N VAL A 148 8.87 0.67 -14.91
CA VAL A 148 10.30 0.64 -14.60
C VAL A 148 10.46 0.55 -13.10
N ASN A 149 10.78 -0.65 -12.62
CA ASN A 149 11.12 -0.92 -11.23
C ASN A 149 12.63 -1.18 -11.11
N HIS A 150 13.19 -1.00 -9.91
CA HIS A 150 14.61 -1.27 -9.66
C HIS A 150 15.04 -2.71 -10.02
N SER A 151 14.11 -3.68 -10.08
CA SER A 151 14.41 -5.08 -10.38
C SER A 151 13.93 -5.57 -11.74
N TYR A 152 13.05 -4.85 -12.43
CA TYR A 152 12.52 -5.27 -13.73
C TYR A 152 11.97 -4.10 -14.55
N VAL A 153 11.81 -4.33 -15.86
CA VAL A 153 11.11 -3.42 -16.78
C VAL A 153 10.05 -4.20 -17.55
N LEU A 154 8.81 -3.71 -17.57
CA LEU A 154 7.70 -4.30 -18.33
C LEU A 154 7.07 -3.27 -19.27
N PRO A 155 6.86 -3.55 -20.57
CA PRO A 155 7.51 -4.64 -21.31
C PRO A 155 9.04 -4.48 -21.28
N GLU A 156 9.78 -5.56 -21.47
CA GLU A 156 11.24 -5.52 -21.47
C GLU A 156 11.78 -4.48 -22.45
N SER A 157 12.70 -3.62 -21.98
CA SER A 157 13.25 -2.54 -22.79
C SER A 157 14.76 -2.42 -22.63
N SER A 158 15.49 -2.76 -23.69
CA SER A 158 16.95 -2.62 -23.71
C SER A 158 17.43 -1.17 -23.74
N SER A 159 16.59 -0.20 -24.16
CA SER A 159 16.99 1.22 -24.21
C SER A 159 17.17 1.79 -22.80
N ILE A 160 16.27 1.44 -21.87
CA ILE A 160 16.37 1.88 -20.48
C ILE A 160 17.64 1.33 -19.83
N ILE A 161 17.93 0.04 -20.02
CA ILE A 161 19.15 -0.57 -19.48
C ILE A 161 20.41 0.05 -20.11
N LYS A 162 20.40 0.32 -21.42
CA LYS A 162 21.53 0.98 -22.11
C LYS A 162 21.77 2.41 -21.62
N GLN A 163 20.72 3.16 -21.30
CA GLN A 163 20.81 4.57 -20.92
C GLN A 163 21.10 4.76 -19.43
N PHE A 164 20.49 3.97 -18.57
CA PHE A 164 20.54 4.15 -17.11
C PHE A 164 21.36 3.08 -16.39
N GLY A 165 21.72 1.99 -17.06
CA GLY A 165 22.34 0.82 -16.44
C GLY A 165 21.37 0.07 -15.52
N SER A 166 21.94 -0.86 -14.75
CA SER A 166 21.21 -1.55 -13.68
C SER A 166 20.91 -0.59 -12.53
N ALA A 167 19.74 -0.75 -11.90
CA ALA A 167 19.44 0.02 -10.70
C ALA A 167 20.43 -0.33 -9.57
N PRO A 168 20.72 0.61 -8.65
CA PRO A 168 21.56 0.33 -7.50
C PRO A 168 20.99 -0.74 -6.57
N GLU A 169 21.88 -1.37 -5.80
CA GLU A 169 21.48 -2.21 -4.67
C GLU A 169 20.71 -1.40 -3.62
N ALA A 170 19.93 -2.10 -2.79
CA ALA A 170 19.22 -1.45 -1.69
C ALA A 170 20.22 -0.91 -0.66
N ASP A 171 19.95 0.29 -0.16
CA ASP A 171 20.65 0.90 0.97
C ASP A 171 19.62 1.52 1.93
N CYS A 172 20.03 1.94 3.12
CA CYS A 172 19.15 2.51 4.13
C CYS A 172 19.73 3.82 4.71
N PRO A 173 19.31 5.01 4.24
CA PRO A 173 18.15 5.23 3.38
C PRO A 173 18.30 4.76 1.93
N ASN A 174 17.20 4.49 1.24
CA ASN A 174 17.20 3.90 -0.11
C ASN A 174 17.44 4.93 -1.22
N ILE A 175 18.39 5.83 -0.98
CA ILE A 175 18.75 6.98 -1.81
C ILE A 175 19.03 6.56 -3.25
N GLY A 176 19.80 5.47 -3.44
CA GLY A 176 20.23 5.00 -4.75
C GLY A 176 19.05 4.60 -5.64
N ARG A 177 18.16 3.72 -5.16
CA ARG A 177 17.01 3.26 -5.95
C ARG A 177 15.98 4.36 -6.16
N ASN A 178 15.74 5.20 -5.15
CA ASN A 178 14.86 6.36 -5.28
C ASN A 178 15.37 7.34 -6.36
N THR A 179 16.69 7.63 -6.35
CA THR A 179 17.32 8.51 -7.34
C THR A 179 17.24 7.91 -8.74
N TYR A 180 17.47 6.59 -8.88
CA TYR A 180 17.35 5.88 -10.15
C TYR A 180 15.94 6.00 -10.75
N ALA A 181 14.89 5.74 -9.96
CA ALA A 181 13.51 5.87 -10.43
C ALA A 181 13.20 7.29 -10.92
N ILE A 182 13.68 8.32 -10.21
CA ILE A 182 13.50 9.72 -10.60
C ILE A 182 14.35 10.11 -11.81
N ASP A 183 15.53 9.51 -11.98
CA ASP A 183 16.34 9.69 -13.18
C ASP A 183 15.62 9.15 -14.42
N VAL A 184 15.12 7.91 -14.36
CA VAL A 184 14.31 7.33 -15.45
C VAL A 184 13.08 8.20 -15.73
N LEU A 185 12.38 8.63 -14.69
CA LEU A 185 11.21 9.49 -14.83
C LEU A 185 11.56 10.80 -15.57
N THR A 186 12.51 11.56 -15.04
CA THR A 186 12.79 12.93 -15.47
C THR A 186 13.61 13.03 -16.76
N LYS A 187 14.39 11.99 -17.08
CA LYS A 187 15.28 11.98 -18.26
C LYS A 187 14.75 11.14 -19.42
N TYR A 188 13.73 10.29 -19.20
CA TYR A 188 13.18 9.42 -20.25
C TYR A 188 11.64 9.44 -20.30
N ILE A 189 10.94 9.03 -19.23
CA ILE A 189 9.48 8.87 -19.26
C ILE A 189 8.76 10.20 -19.55
N LEU A 190 9.08 11.26 -18.78
CA LEU A 190 8.45 12.57 -18.95
C LEU A 190 8.81 13.25 -20.29
N PRO A 191 10.10 13.35 -20.70
CA PRO A 191 10.44 14.07 -21.92
C PRO A 191 10.18 13.29 -23.21
N GLU A 192 10.27 11.94 -23.21
CA GLU A 192 10.17 11.14 -24.43
C GLU A 192 8.83 10.44 -24.57
N ILE A 193 8.37 9.73 -23.53
CA ILE A 193 7.13 8.94 -23.59
C ILE A 193 5.90 9.85 -23.47
N LYS A 194 5.96 10.86 -22.58
CA LYS A 194 4.87 11.82 -22.33
C LYS A 194 3.52 11.12 -22.07
N PRO A 195 3.46 10.19 -21.11
CA PRO A 195 2.25 9.40 -20.87
C PRO A 195 1.09 10.28 -20.38
N ASN A 196 -0.16 9.85 -20.58
CA ASN A 196 -1.31 10.53 -20.00
C ASN A 196 -1.41 10.32 -18.48
N LEU A 197 -0.95 9.16 -17.99
CA LEU A 197 -0.89 8.83 -16.57
C LEU A 197 0.51 8.34 -16.20
N THR A 198 1.07 8.90 -15.12
CA THR A 198 2.33 8.43 -14.54
C THR A 198 2.18 8.09 -13.08
N TYR A 199 2.58 6.90 -12.68
CA TYR A 199 2.81 6.56 -11.28
C TYR A 199 4.27 6.72 -10.91
N VAL A 200 4.53 7.32 -9.75
CA VAL A 200 5.85 7.43 -9.15
C VAL A 200 5.75 6.95 -7.72
N TRP A 201 6.24 5.75 -7.42
CA TRP A 201 6.17 5.21 -6.06
C TRP A 201 7.59 4.97 -5.54
N LEU A 202 7.96 5.70 -4.49
CA LEU A 202 9.28 5.60 -3.89
C LEU A 202 9.19 4.91 -2.53
N SER A 203 10.13 4.00 -2.24
CA SER A 203 10.10 3.13 -1.05
C SER A 203 10.40 3.83 0.28
N ASP A 204 10.86 5.07 0.25
CA ASP A 204 11.06 5.87 1.46
C ASP A 204 9.91 6.87 1.66
N PRO A 205 9.64 7.29 2.91
CA PRO A 205 10.40 6.98 4.13
C PRO A 205 10.14 5.61 4.78
N ASP A 206 9.14 4.82 4.34
CA ASP A 206 8.76 3.53 4.93
C ASP A 206 9.95 2.59 5.18
N TYR A 207 10.72 2.29 4.13
CA TYR A 207 11.86 1.39 4.20
C TYR A 207 12.85 1.84 5.29
N THR A 208 13.22 3.11 5.31
CA THR A 208 14.13 3.65 6.35
C THR A 208 13.52 3.63 7.75
N GLN A 209 12.23 3.92 7.89
CA GLN A 209 11.52 3.96 9.17
C GLN A 209 11.46 2.59 9.83
N HIS A 210 11.27 1.52 9.05
CA HIS A 210 11.33 0.15 9.55
C HIS A 210 12.70 -0.23 10.12
N HIS A 211 13.80 0.32 9.59
CA HIS A 211 15.16 -0.03 10.02
C HIS A 211 15.67 0.82 11.19
N TYR A 212 15.43 2.13 11.16
CA TYR A 212 16.01 3.08 12.12
C TYR A 212 15.00 3.67 13.10
N GLY A 213 13.72 3.43 12.88
CA GLY A 213 12.64 3.98 13.68
C GLY A 213 12.27 5.41 13.29
N LEU A 214 11.04 5.75 13.67
CA LEU A 214 10.37 7.00 13.36
C LEU A 214 11.04 8.20 14.04
N GLY A 215 11.38 9.23 13.26
CA GLY A 215 12.04 10.46 13.73
C GLY A 215 13.55 10.38 13.91
N SER A 216 14.16 9.22 13.62
CA SER A 216 15.61 9.08 13.63
C SER A 216 16.27 10.02 12.60
N VAL A 217 17.55 10.32 12.79
CA VAL A 217 18.34 11.13 11.82
C VAL A 217 18.25 10.54 10.42
N LYS A 218 18.36 9.21 10.30
CA LYS A 218 18.25 8.47 9.04
C LYS A 218 16.86 8.61 8.41
N ASN A 219 15.79 8.50 9.20
CA ASN A 219 14.44 8.75 8.70
C ASN A 219 14.28 10.19 8.17
N MET A 220 14.80 11.19 8.88
CA MET A 220 14.73 12.58 8.42
C MET A 220 15.57 12.84 7.17
N GLU A 221 16.73 12.18 7.02
CA GLU A 221 17.53 12.17 5.78
C GLU A 221 16.73 11.59 4.60
N ALA A 222 16.03 10.47 4.82
CA ALA A 222 15.18 9.85 3.79
C ALA A 222 14.06 10.81 3.34
N ILE A 223 13.33 11.42 4.28
CA ILE A 223 12.27 12.40 3.99
C ILE A 223 12.82 13.59 3.20
N ARG A 224 14.01 14.09 3.56
CA ARG A 224 14.65 15.19 2.84
C ARG A 224 14.96 14.80 1.39
N HIS A 225 15.46 13.59 1.16
CA HIS A 225 15.75 13.10 -0.20
C HIS A 225 14.48 12.95 -1.04
N MET A 226 13.39 12.51 -0.43
CA MET A 226 12.07 12.43 -1.08
C MET A 226 11.59 13.81 -1.54
N ASP A 227 11.77 14.84 -0.71
CA ASP A 227 11.44 16.22 -1.06
C ASP A 227 12.33 16.78 -2.18
N ASP A 228 13.62 16.47 -2.17
CA ASP A 228 14.55 16.84 -3.24
C ASP A 228 14.14 16.20 -4.58
N ASN A 229 13.71 14.93 -4.54
CA ASN A 229 13.16 14.23 -5.70
C ASN A 229 11.87 14.87 -6.24
N LEU A 230 10.95 15.28 -5.37
CA LEU A 230 9.79 16.06 -5.79
C LEU A 230 10.20 17.38 -6.45
N GLY A 231 11.19 18.09 -5.89
CA GLY A 231 11.75 19.29 -6.49
C GLY A 231 12.26 19.07 -7.93
N ARG A 232 12.92 17.93 -8.18
CA ARG A 232 13.37 17.53 -9.53
C ARG A 232 12.20 17.29 -10.48
N ILE A 233 11.16 16.58 -10.04
CA ILE A 233 9.94 16.36 -10.84
C ILE A 233 9.30 17.70 -11.21
N LEU A 234 9.10 18.58 -10.22
CA LEU A 234 8.48 19.90 -10.43
C LEU A 234 9.30 20.76 -11.40
N SER A 235 10.63 20.69 -11.34
CA SER A 235 11.50 21.39 -12.29
C SER A 235 11.39 20.84 -13.70
N THR A 236 11.35 19.51 -13.85
CA THR A 236 11.17 18.88 -15.17
C THR A 236 9.83 19.24 -15.76
N VAL A 237 8.72 19.11 -15.01
CA VAL A 237 7.36 19.42 -15.50
C VAL A 237 7.26 20.87 -15.98
N LYS A 238 7.85 21.84 -15.28
CA LYS A 238 7.88 23.25 -15.73
C LYS A 238 8.59 23.47 -17.06
N SER A 239 9.51 22.58 -17.44
CA SER A 239 10.21 22.64 -18.73
C SER A 239 9.44 21.93 -19.85
N LEU A 240 8.40 21.15 -19.52
CA LEU A 240 7.54 20.52 -20.50
C LEU A 240 6.49 21.53 -20.99
N THR A 241 6.04 21.37 -22.23
CA THR A 241 4.97 22.19 -22.81
C THR A 241 3.56 21.66 -22.52
N MET A 242 3.44 20.65 -21.65
CA MET A 242 2.20 19.94 -21.35
C MET A 242 1.54 20.49 -20.09
N GLU A 243 0.21 20.53 -20.09
CA GLU A 243 -0.57 20.80 -18.88
C GLU A 243 -0.56 19.55 -17.99
N THR A 244 0.07 19.64 -16.82
CA THR A 244 0.28 18.49 -15.92
C THR A 244 -0.33 18.74 -14.55
N ASP A 245 -1.19 17.82 -14.10
CA ASP A 245 -1.61 17.72 -12.70
C ASP A 245 -0.71 16.75 -11.94
N ILE A 246 -0.36 17.11 -10.70
CA ILE A 246 0.47 16.27 -9.83
C ILE A 246 -0.29 16.03 -8.52
N PHE A 247 -0.46 14.75 -8.17
CA PHE A 247 -0.93 14.31 -6.86
C PHE A 247 0.28 13.79 -6.09
N VAL A 248 0.47 14.28 -4.87
CA VAL A 248 1.44 13.72 -3.93
C VAL A 248 0.66 13.15 -2.75
N LEU A 249 0.84 11.87 -2.47
CA LEU A 249 0.16 11.15 -1.41
C LEU A 249 1.12 10.23 -0.65
N SER A 250 0.59 9.66 0.42
CA SER A 250 1.15 8.47 1.05
C SER A 250 0.11 7.37 1.02
N ASP A 251 0.55 6.13 0.92
CA ASP A 251 -0.29 4.95 0.95
C ASP A 251 -0.74 4.60 2.38
N HIS A 252 0.08 4.91 3.38
CA HIS A 252 -0.26 4.82 4.80
C HIS A 252 0.62 5.72 5.68
N GLY A 253 0.26 5.85 6.96
CA GLY A 253 1.11 6.49 7.96
C GLY A 253 2.18 5.54 8.50
N PHE A 254 2.68 5.82 9.70
CA PHE A 254 3.62 4.94 10.39
C PHE A 254 3.45 5.11 11.91
N VAL A 255 3.69 4.06 12.70
CA VAL A 255 3.70 4.14 14.17
C VAL A 255 4.94 3.45 14.72
N THR A 256 5.32 3.79 15.95
CA THR A 256 6.44 3.10 16.60
C THR A 256 5.97 1.72 17.06
N HIS A 257 6.56 0.66 16.51
CA HIS A 257 6.23 -0.72 16.90
C HIS A 257 7.00 -1.15 18.14
N GLU A 258 6.34 -1.85 19.06
CA GLU A 258 6.96 -2.39 20.27
C GLU A 258 7.56 -3.78 20.05
N GLN A 259 6.71 -4.82 19.97
CA GLN A 259 7.14 -6.21 19.77
C GLN A 259 6.09 -7.01 18.99
N PRO A 260 6.46 -7.68 17.88
CA PRO A 260 5.51 -8.42 17.07
C PRO A 260 4.90 -9.60 17.85
N VAL A 261 3.59 -9.77 17.70
CA VAL A 261 2.85 -10.89 18.30
C VAL A 261 2.85 -12.08 17.36
N LYS A 262 3.27 -13.26 17.85
CA LYS A 262 3.20 -14.51 17.10
C LYS A 262 1.81 -15.15 17.24
N ILE A 263 0.81 -14.59 16.56
CA ILE A 263 -0.59 -15.02 16.69
C ILE A 263 -0.80 -16.52 16.45
N THR A 264 -0.17 -17.10 15.42
CA THR A 264 -0.28 -18.54 15.13
C THR A 264 0.15 -19.39 16.32
N GLN A 265 1.26 -19.04 16.96
CA GLN A 265 1.77 -19.76 18.12
C GLN A 265 0.82 -19.62 19.31
N LYS A 266 0.31 -18.41 19.57
CA LYS A 266 -0.66 -18.14 20.64
C LYS A 266 -1.94 -18.96 20.49
N LEU A 267 -2.48 -19.09 19.27
CA LEU A 267 -3.68 -19.89 19.03
C LEU A 267 -3.43 -21.39 19.21
N VAL A 268 -2.22 -21.87 18.88
CA VAL A 268 -1.82 -23.27 19.15
C VAL A 268 -1.72 -23.52 20.65
N GLU A 269 -1.07 -22.62 21.39
CA GLU A 269 -0.92 -22.71 22.85
C GLU A 269 -2.29 -22.66 23.57
N ALA A 270 -3.24 -21.89 23.04
CA ALA A 270 -4.61 -21.82 23.54
C ALA A 270 -5.50 -23.02 23.16
N GLY A 271 -4.99 -23.96 22.34
CA GLY A 271 -5.78 -25.10 21.83
C GLY A 271 -6.84 -24.71 20.79
N LEU A 272 -6.77 -23.49 20.25
CA LEU A 272 -7.70 -22.95 19.24
C LEU A 272 -7.23 -23.22 17.81
N LYS A 273 -5.99 -23.70 17.65
CA LYS A 273 -5.41 -24.18 16.39
C LYS A 273 -4.65 -25.48 16.66
N THR A 274 -4.82 -26.49 15.82
CA THR A 274 -4.26 -27.83 16.06
C THR A 274 -2.72 -27.85 16.03
N SER A 275 -2.09 -27.18 15.06
CA SER A 275 -0.63 -27.03 14.96
C SER A 275 -0.29 -25.84 14.07
N GLU A 276 0.96 -25.38 14.04
CA GLU A 276 1.36 -24.27 13.14
C GLU A 276 1.02 -24.50 11.67
N LYS A 277 1.02 -25.76 11.21
CA LYS A 277 0.78 -26.14 9.80
C LYS A 277 -0.59 -26.75 9.55
N SER A 278 -1.48 -26.81 10.54
CA SER A 278 -2.85 -27.28 10.33
C SER A 278 -3.68 -26.27 9.53
N THR A 279 -4.74 -26.74 8.88
CA THR A 279 -5.65 -25.92 8.07
C THR A 279 -6.94 -25.52 8.80
N ASP A 280 -7.18 -26.09 9.98
CA ASP A 280 -8.36 -25.80 10.83
C ASP A 280 -8.50 -24.30 11.16
N VAL A 281 -7.37 -23.63 11.35
CA VAL A 281 -7.27 -22.17 11.48
C VAL A 281 -6.00 -21.69 10.80
N ILE A 282 -6.07 -20.73 9.89
CA ILE A 282 -4.91 -20.16 9.18
C ILE A 282 -4.80 -18.67 9.50
N CYS A 283 -3.61 -18.22 9.91
CA CYS A 283 -3.34 -16.80 10.16
C CYS A 283 -2.49 -16.22 9.03
N VAL A 284 -2.94 -15.12 8.43
CA VAL A 284 -2.20 -14.40 7.39
C VAL A 284 -2.29 -12.90 7.68
N ASP A 285 -1.15 -12.26 7.92
CA ASP A 285 -1.11 -10.91 8.51
C ASP A 285 -2.02 -10.85 9.76
N THR A 286 -3.00 -9.96 9.79
CA THR A 286 -4.00 -9.87 10.86
C THR A 286 -5.34 -10.55 10.54
N HIS A 287 -5.44 -11.21 9.38
CA HIS A 287 -6.58 -12.06 9.06
C HIS A 287 -6.42 -13.46 9.67
N ILE A 288 -7.53 -13.99 10.18
CA ILE A 288 -7.66 -15.36 10.65
C ILE A 288 -8.79 -16.01 9.85
N TYR A 289 -8.46 -17.13 9.22
CA TYR A 289 -9.36 -17.97 8.44
C TYR A 289 -9.67 -19.21 9.25
N VAL A 290 -10.94 -19.60 9.32
CA VAL A 290 -11.44 -20.75 10.08
C VAL A 290 -12.06 -21.73 9.09
N GLU A 291 -11.63 -22.99 9.18
CA GLU A 291 -12.15 -24.06 8.32
C GLU A 291 -13.69 -24.13 8.40
N ASP A 292 -14.32 -24.28 7.23
CA ASP A 292 -15.77 -24.30 7.04
C ASP A 292 -16.56 -23.09 7.59
N ASN A 293 -15.86 -22.00 7.96
CA ASN A 293 -16.43 -20.86 8.69
C ASN A 293 -17.14 -21.28 9.99
N ASP A 294 -16.57 -22.25 10.74
CA ASP A 294 -17.14 -22.75 12.01
C ASP A 294 -17.39 -21.60 13.00
N ALA A 295 -18.68 -21.33 13.27
CA ALA A 295 -19.12 -20.21 14.08
C ALA A 295 -18.68 -20.32 15.56
N ASP A 296 -18.68 -21.53 16.12
CA ASP A 296 -18.28 -21.75 17.51
C ASP A 296 -16.78 -21.50 17.66
N ARG A 297 -15.95 -21.97 16.72
CA ARG A 297 -14.52 -21.71 16.69
C ARG A 297 -14.22 -20.22 16.49
N ILE A 298 -14.95 -19.54 15.59
CA ILE A 298 -14.83 -18.08 15.42
C ILE A 298 -15.10 -17.36 16.74
N HIS A 299 -16.20 -17.70 17.43
CA HIS A 299 -16.54 -17.09 18.71
C HIS A 299 -15.50 -17.36 19.81
N GLN A 300 -14.93 -18.58 19.84
CA GLN A 300 -13.84 -18.91 20.77
C GLN A 300 -12.58 -18.08 20.49
N ILE A 301 -12.18 -17.92 19.23
CA ILE A 301 -11.02 -17.11 18.84
C ILE A 301 -11.27 -15.63 19.15
N VAL A 302 -12.46 -15.11 18.86
CA VAL A 302 -12.82 -13.72 19.21
C VAL A 302 -12.73 -13.49 20.72
N ARG A 303 -13.26 -14.40 21.56
CA ARG A 303 -13.15 -14.29 23.02
C ARG A 303 -11.71 -14.35 23.50
N PHE A 304 -10.87 -15.18 22.88
CA PHE A 304 -9.44 -15.22 23.15
C PHE A 304 -8.80 -13.86 22.85
N LEU A 305 -9.02 -13.32 21.66
CA LEU A 305 -8.48 -12.02 21.25
C LEU A 305 -8.95 -10.88 22.16
N GLN A 306 -10.22 -10.88 22.59
CA GLN A 306 -10.77 -9.89 23.53
C GLN A 306 -10.11 -9.92 24.91
N GLY A 307 -9.50 -11.05 25.29
CA GLY A 307 -8.76 -11.20 26.55
C GLY A 307 -7.31 -10.72 26.48
N GLU A 308 -6.79 -10.39 25.30
CA GLU A 308 -5.38 -10.08 25.10
C GLU A 308 -5.14 -8.57 25.04
N THR A 309 -4.23 -8.06 25.86
CA THR A 309 -3.96 -6.60 25.96
C THR A 309 -3.27 -5.99 24.74
N TRP A 310 -2.71 -6.81 23.85
CA TRP A 310 -2.09 -6.36 22.61
C TRP A 310 -3.08 -6.29 21.44
N CYS A 311 -4.30 -6.81 21.63
CA CYS A 311 -5.32 -6.85 20.61
C CYS A 311 -6.25 -5.65 20.77
N GLY A 312 -6.38 -4.86 19.71
CA GLY A 312 -7.28 -3.73 19.62
C GLY A 312 -8.64 -4.15 19.04
N PRO A 313 -9.26 -3.31 18.18
CA PRO A 313 -10.51 -3.65 17.51
C PRO A 313 -10.46 -4.98 16.76
N ILE A 314 -11.54 -5.76 16.89
CA ILE A 314 -11.73 -7.03 16.20
C ILE A 314 -12.94 -6.88 15.26
N PHE A 315 -12.81 -7.43 14.07
CA PHE A 315 -13.78 -7.38 13.00
C PHE A 315 -14.16 -8.80 12.57
N THR A 316 -15.44 -9.03 12.32
CA THR A 316 -15.94 -10.26 11.71
C THR A 316 -16.92 -9.91 10.58
N ARG A 317 -17.37 -10.90 9.80
CA ARG A 317 -18.41 -10.66 8.78
C ARG A 317 -19.69 -10.13 9.44
N HIS A 318 -20.49 -9.34 8.74
CA HIS A 318 -21.75 -8.86 9.30
C HIS A 318 -22.72 -10.04 9.49
N SER A 319 -23.57 -9.98 10.52
CA SER A 319 -24.73 -10.87 10.59
C SER A 319 -25.89 -10.25 9.81
N GLU A 320 -26.62 -11.05 9.04
CA GLU A 320 -27.86 -10.62 8.35
C GLU A 320 -28.93 -10.11 9.34
N SER A 321 -28.85 -10.51 10.61
CA SER A 321 -29.79 -10.12 11.67
C SER A 321 -29.37 -8.87 12.45
N SER A 322 -28.18 -8.32 12.20
CA SER A 322 -27.61 -7.17 12.94
C SER A 322 -27.57 -5.90 12.10
N ASP A 323 -27.52 -4.73 12.76
CA ASP A 323 -27.12 -3.47 12.10
C ASP A 323 -25.76 -3.72 11.42
N GLN A 324 -25.60 -3.31 10.15
CA GLN A 324 -24.40 -3.54 9.32
C GLN A 324 -23.09 -3.03 9.96
N LYS A 325 -23.20 -2.29 11.07
CA LYS A 325 -22.08 -1.85 11.90
C LYS A 325 -21.39 -2.97 12.68
N TYR A 326 -22.13 -3.97 13.14
CA TYR A 326 -21.57 -4.99 14.04
C TYR A 326 -21.25 -6.26 13.28
N GLY A 327 -20.18 -6.94 13.74
CA GLY A 327 -19.84 -8.26 13.24
C GLY A 327 -20.76 -9.33 13.84
N HIS A 328 -20.75 -10.53 13.28
CA HIS A 328 -21.60 -11.63 13.72
C HIS A 328 -21.16 -12.23 15.07
N ALA A 329 -19.90 -12.02 15.47
CA ALA A 329 -19.41 -12.40 16.79
C ALA A 329 -19.57 -11.25 17.80
N ASP A 330 -20.01 -11.57 19.02
CA ASP A 330 -20.25 -10.59 20.09
C ASP A 330 -19.03 -9.69 20.34
N GLY A 331 -19.25 -8.38 20.40
CA GLY A 331 -18.22 -7.38 20.68
C GLY A 331 -17.28 -7.08 19.50
N THR A 332 -17.62 -7.50 18.27
CA THR A 332 -16.85 -7.21 17.06
C THR A 332 -17.55 -6.19 16.16
N LEU A 333 -16.76 -5.47 15.36
CA LEU A 333 -17.26 -4.59 14.30
C LEU A 333 -17.39 -5.37 12.98
N SER A 334 -18.21 -4.86 12.06
CA SER A 334 -18.34 -5.48 10.74
C SER A 334 -17.12 -5.18 9.86
N LEU A 335 -16.63 -6.19 9.15
CA LEU A 335 -15.64 -6.03 8.06
C LEU A 335 -16.12 -5.03 6.98
N GLN A 336 -17.43 -4.90 6.79
CA GLN A 336 -18.01 -3.95 5.83
C GLN A 336 -17.75 -2.50 6.21
N LEU A 337 -17.69 -2.18 7.51
CA LEU A 337 -17.43 -0.81 7.98
C LEU A 337 -16.07 -0.28 7.55
N ILE A 338 -15.11 -1.19 7.39
CA ILE A 338 -13.72 -0.87 7.02
C ILE A 338 -13.43 -1.19 5.55
N GLY A 339 -14.47 -1.52 4.77
CA GLY A 339 -14.33 -1.88 3.37
C GLY A 339 -13.47 -3.13 3.17
N ASN A 340 -13.55 -4.12 4.06
CA ASN A 340 -12.77 -5.36 3.99
C ASN A 340 -13.64 -6.65 4.04
N ASP A 341 -14.84 -6.63 3.47
CA ASP A 341 -15.77 -7.79 3.44
C ASP A 341 -15.81 -8.52 2.09
N HIS A 342 -14.69 -8.52 1.35
CA HIS A 342 -14.56 -9.32 0.12
C HIS A 342 -14.65 -10.83 0.44
N PRO A 343 -15.12 -11.70 -0.48
CA PRO A 343 -15.08 -13.16 -0.32
C PRO A 343 -13.69 -13.79 -0.05
N ARG A 344 -12.61 -13.01 -0.14
CA ARG A 344 -11.22 -13.42 0.13
C ARG A 344 -10.74 -13.01 1.53
N ALA A 345 -11.52 -12.18 2.23
CA ALA A 345 -11.22 -11.75 3.58
C ALA A 345 -11.31 -12.94 4.54
N GLY A 346 -10.44 -12.96 5.54
CA GLY A 346 -10.57 -13.90 6.66
C GLY A 346 -11.87 -13.70 7.43
N ASP A 347 -12.26 -14.71 8.20
CA ASP A 347 -13.46 -14.71 9.04
C ASP A 347 -13.36 -13.72 10.18
N ILE A 348 -12.13 -13.53 10.67
CA ILE A 348 -11.76 -12.55 11.69
C ILE A 348 -10.62 -11.70 11.14
N LEU A 349 -10.69 -10.39 11.38
CA LEU A 349 -9.56 -9.48 11.28
C LEU A 349 -9.39 -8.78 12.62
N TYR A 350 -8.16 -8.62 13.10
CA TYR A 350 -7.88 -7.80 14.28
C TYR A 350 -6.93 -6.65 13.94
N ALA A 351 -6.96 -5.61 14.76
CA ALA A 351 -5.93 -4.59 14.80
C ALA A 351 -5.08 -4.79 16.06
N TYR A 352 -3.82 -4.36 16.03
CA TYR A 352 -3.05 -4.24 17.26
C TYR A 352 -3.58 -3.10 18.12
N ASP A 353 -3.43 -3.25 19.44
CA ASP A 353 -3.67 -2.15 20.38
C ASP A 353 -2.66 -1.03 20.12
N TRP A 354 -3.14 0.20 20.22
CA TRP A 354 -2.36 1.39 19.90
C TRP A 354 -2.50 2.45 20.98
N SER A 355 -1.46 3.27 21.13
CA SER A 355 -1.45 4.33 22.13
C SER A 355 -0.92 5.65 21.57
N CYS A 356 -1.28 6.74 22.24
CA CYS A 356 -0.74 8.08 21.96
C CYS A 356 0.66 8.33 22.57
N GLN A 357 1.34 7.30 23.07
CA GLN A 357 2.66 7.45 23.67
C GLN A 357 3.66 8.05 22.67
N THR A 358 4.62 8.79 23.22
CA THR A 358 5.65 9.47 22.44
C THR A 358 6.93 8.66 22.50
N ASN A 359 7.53 8.39 21.34
CA ASN A 359 8.78 7.66 21.26
C ASN A 359 9.98 8.54 21.67
N ALA A 360 11.19 7.96 21.70
CA ALA A 360 12.41 8.65 22.09
C ALA A 360 12.78 9.86 21.20
N ASN A 361 12.22 9.95 19.98
CA ASN A 361 12.43 11.04 19.04
C ASN A 361 11.32 12.11 19.12
N GLY A 362 10.43 12.04 20.11
CA GLY A 362 9.37 13.04 20.29
C GLY A 362 8.14 12.85 19.40
N ILE A 363 7.98 11.70 18.73
CA ILE A 363 6.86 11.44 17.83
C ILE A 363 5.81 10.56 18.49
N ARG A 364 4.54 10.97 18.37
CA ARG A 364 3.39 10.28 18.97
C ARG A 364 2.92 9.09 18.14
N GLY A 365 2.43 8.06 18.82
CA GLY A 365 1.84 6.87 18.22
C GLY A 365 2.73 5.65 18.41
N THR A 366 2.27 4.74 19.25
CA THR A 366 2.85 3.39 19.39
C THR A 366 1.79 2.34 19.09
N SER A 367 2.22 1.17 18.66
CA SER A 367 1.36 -0.01 18.47
C SER A 367 2.13 -1.24 18.91
N THR A 368 1.44 -2.21 19.52
CA THR A 368 2.12 -3.43 19.98
C THR A 368 2.77 -4.16 18.81
N GLY A 369 2.08 -4.26 17.67
CA GLY A 369 2.60 -4.82 16.42
C GLY A 369 2.44 -3.86 15.24
N GLY A 370 2.91 -4.30 14.08
CA GLY A 370 2.88 -3.54 12.83
C GLY A 370 3.03 -4.44 11.62
#